data_AF-A0A0B7BD60-F1
#
_entry.id   AF-A0A0B7BD60-F1
#
_cell.length_a   1.000
_cell.length_b   1.000
_cell.length_c   1.000
_cell.angle_alpha   90.00
_cell.angle_beta   90.00
_cell.angle_gamma   90.00
#
_symmetry.space_group_name_H-M   'P 1'
#
loop_
_entity.id
_entity.type
_entity.pdbx_description
1 polymer ?
#
loop_
_entity_poly.entity_id
_entity_poly.type
_entity_poly.pdbx_seq_one_letter_code
_entity_poly.pdbx_strand_id
1 'polypeptide(L)'
;RPLTRFSRRHSYSTATEDVKFFGKVVLPFVERYFHAHQAYFIASPNSPQGTNSMASIKEKEMTASLFCKLAQTLRAKLTAFGHDVNISVRCLRVMVQAVDFRSVVKNSPEFVRSYLLPFFNNAADDLALVMENLKKEKFSHVKGTITRGATSLDYVHMALLPVLSSLFDHIGHMQFGADMLVGDTQLACYRILNALYTLGTSSSSFAKRDTIQVELARHRPALGECVGAFASCFPVAYLEPEKNKFNKFSILFGLEGKISEHSLEAQEVMDQLKENVPTLQKIVTEIEGLAHSGGKYHEAPHIIEVTLPMVCSYLPYWLKYGPDGTHPDRPRNFVTEVTAQQMNTVLGNVLKLILSNIGTEDAPWMNRIATRTQPIICNSKPDMIKDNFLPIAAKLRENAGTVESMEKRLAQEKRASMEGSEDYEQFVQEKFSILVRDIYAFYPLLIKYVDLHRSHWLKNPTPEAEQLFACVAEIFSMWAHSLFFKREEQNFVAHNEIDNMALIMPSQAIRLAVPKKMHQSSQDTVPGKRTSSGKKKDKKRLEPHNSLNVACLKRLVPVGLSFFSGREQELLQQAKQRLLQVCSCFFFPSAFSYFNDWYTFLVYFRLDTLYGFKYYY
;
A
#
# COMPACT_ATOMS: atom_id res chain seq x y z
N ARG A 1 -2.66 48.72 -30.86
CA ARG A 1 -2.88 47.80 -29.71
C ARG A 1 -3.40 48.62 -28.54
N PRO A 2 -4.70 48.60 -28.21
CA PRO A 2 -5.21 49.27 -27.02
C PRO A 2 -4.95 48.45 -25.75
N LEU A 3 -4.72 49.16 -24.64
CA LEU A 3 -4.33 48.64 -23.33
C LEU A 3 -5.41 47.75 -22.69
N THR A 4 -5.05 46.49 -22.45
CA THR A 4 -5.83 45.49 -21.68
C THR A 4 -5.88 45.74 -20.17
N ARG A 5 -5.38 46.90 -19.68
CA ARG A 5 -5.27 47.19 -18.24
C ARG A 5 -6.56 47.72 -17.58
N PHE A 6 -7.65 47.93 -18.33
CA PHE A 6 -8.90 48.49 -17.78
C PHE A 6 -10.16 47.67 -18.05
N SER A 7 -10.05 46.35 -18.27
CA SER A 7 -11.24 45.48 -18.24
C SER A 7 -11.58 45.10 -16.80
N ARG A 8 -12.72 45.57 -16.29
CA ARG A 8 -13.30 45.18 -14.98
C ARG A 8 -13.76 43.71 -14.92
N ARG A 9 -13.59 42.93 -15.99
CA ARG A 9 -13.73 41.48 -15.96
C ARG A 9 -12.34 40.86 -15.88
N HIS A 10 -11.93 40.44 -14.68
CA HIS A 10 -10.81 39.50 -14.52
C HIS A 10 -11.21 38.17 -15.17
N SER A 11 -10.93 38.02 -16.47
CA SER A 11 -10.87 36.71 -17.10
C SER A 11 -9.63 36.00 -16.57
N TYR A 12 -9.80 35.09 -15.61
CA TYR A 12 -8.75 34.18 -15.13
C TYR A 12 -8.30 33.15 -16.20
N SER A 13 -8.36 33.48 -17.50
CA SER A 13 -7.93 32.57 -18.57
C SER A 13 -6.43 32.66 -18.85
N THR A 14 -5.72 33.65 -18.29
CA THR A 14 -4.26 33.78 -18.38
C THR A 14 -3.67 33.86 -16.97
N ALA A 15 -2.95 32.81 -16.55
CA ALA A 15 -2.23 32.81 -15.28
C ALA A 15 -1.20 33.95 -15.25
N THR A 16 -1.25 34.79 -14.21
CA THR A 16 -0.25 35.84 -13.96
C THR A 16 1.13 35.22 -13.73
N GLU A 17 2.20 36.01 -13.89
CA GLU A 17 3.56 35.53 -13.62
C GLU A 17 3.69 34.94 -12.21
N ASP A 18 3.01 35.53 -11.23
CA ASP A 18 2.98 35.06 -9.85
C ASP A 18 2.36 33.66 -9.71
N VAL A 19 1.27 33.36 -10.41
CA VAL A 19 0.64 32.03 -10.39
C VAL A 19 1.56 30.99 -11.00
N LYS A 20 2.28 31.35 -12.09
CA LYS A 20 3.27 30.47 -12.71
C LYS A 20 4.48 30.24 -11.81
N PHE A 21 4.96 31.29 -11.13
CA PHE A 21 6.06 31.18 -10.16
C PHE A 21 5.65 30.29 -8.98
N PHE A 22 4.44 30.49 -8.46
CA PHE A 22 3.88 29.66 -7.40
C PHE A 22 3.82 28.18 -7.80
N GLY A 23 3.22 27.88 -8.95
CA GLY A 23 3.08 26.52 -9.45
C GLY A 23 4.41 25.82 -9.75
N LYS A 24 5.34 26.53 -10.41
CA LYS A 24 6.58 25.93 -10.94
C LYS A 24 7.78 26.00 -10.01
N VAL A 25 7.79 26.90 -9.04
CA VAL A 25 8.94 27.13 -8.16
C VAL A 25 8.57 26.88 -6.71
N VAL A 26 7.51 27.53 -6.21
CA VAL A 26 7.15 27.46 -4.79
C VAL A 26 6.66 26.06 -4.43
N LEU A 27 5.71 25.48 -5.16
CA LEU A 27 5.18 24.15 -4.82
C LEU A 27 6.25 23.05 -4.84
N PRO A 28 7.10 22.91 -5.88
CA PRO A 28 8.18 21.92 -5.86
C PRO A 28 9.21 22.16 -4.75
N PHE A 29 9.48 23.43 -4.41
CA PHE A 29 10.37 23.76 -3.30
C PHE A 29 9.78 23.31 -1.97
N VAL A 30 8.51 23.62 -1.71
CA VAL A 30 7.78 23.23 -0.49
C VAL A 30 7.70 21.71 -0.37
N GLU A 31 7.35 21.01 -1.46
CA GLU A 31 7.34 19.54 -1.51
C GLU A 31 8.69 18.97 -1.07
N ARG A 32 9.80 19.42 -1.70
CA ARG A 32 11.14 18.92 -1.36
C ARG A 32 11.59 19.28 0.05
N TYR A 33 11.23 20.47 0.53
CA TYR A 33 11.60 20.95 1.85
C TYR A 33 10.98 20.07 2.94
N PHE A 34 9.66 19.85 2.89
CA PHE A 34 8.97 19.03 3.89
C PHE A 34 9.31 17.55 3.76
N HIS A 35 9.55 17.05 2.54
CA HIS A 35 10.06 15.69 2.35
C HIS A 35 11.40 15.49 3.06
N ALA A 36 12.33 16.45 2.98
CA ALA A 36 13.66 16.34 3.59
C ALA A 36 13.65 16.52 5.11
N HIS A 37 12.70 17.29 5.65
CA HIS A 37 12.66 17.69 7.06
C HIS A 37 11.47 17.11 7.83
N GLN A 38 10.77 16.12 7.29
CA GLN A 38 9.59 15.52 7.91
C GLN A 38 9.83 15.11 9.38
N ALA A 39 10.94 14.43 9.66
CA ALA A 39 11.28 13.98 11.01
C ALA A 39 11.48 15.13 12.01
N TYR A 40 11.98 16.29 11.57
CA TYR A 40 12.16 17.48 12.41
C TYR A 40 10.82 18.05 12.91
N PHE A 41 9.80 18.06 12.04
CA PHE A 41 8.47 18.57 12.39
C PHE A 41 7.64 17.59 13.22
N ILE A 42 7.85 16.28 13.06
CA ILE A 42 7.14 15.25 13.84
C ILE A 42 7.79 15.01 15.21
N ALA A 43 9.07 15.31 15.37
CA ALA A 43 9.83 15.01 16.59
C ALA A 43 9.11 15.51 17.86
N SER A 44 9.07 14.65 18.87
CA SER A 44 8.46 14.91 20.18
C SER A 44 9.55 14.95 21.26
N PRO A 45 9.40 15.74 22.35
CA PRO A 45 10.39 15.83 23.42
C PRO A 45 10.75 14.47 24.06
N ASN A 46 9.82 13.52 24.00
CA ASN A 46 9.98 12.17 24.56
C ASN A 46 10.58 11.16 23.55
N SER A 47 11.00 11.63 22.36
CA SER A 47 11.61 10.76 21.36
C SER A 47 13.04 10.40 21.75
N PRO A 48 13.48 9.13 21.62
CA PRO A 48 14.84 8.71 21.95
C PRO A 48 15.93 9.36 21.07
N GLN A 49 15.55 10.11 20.03
CA GLN A 49 16.47 10.88 19.18
C GLN A 49 16.52 12.35 19.62
N GLY A 50 17.49 12.67 20.49
CA GLY A 50 18.14 13.98 20.63
C GLY A 50 17.24 15.21 20.82
N THR A 51 17.21 15.74 22.04
CA THR A 51 16.51 16.96 22.48
C THR A 51 16.83 18.26 21.71
N ASN A 52 17.79 18.26 20.77
CA ASN A 52 18.29 19.47 20.10
C ASN A 52 17.92 19.58 18.61
N SER A 53 16.95 18.82 18.10
CA SER A 53 16.56 18.86 16.67
C SER A 53 15.05 18.66 16.47
N MET A 54 14.23 19.49 17.12
CA MET A 54 12.77 19.46 16.96
C MET A 54 12.20 20.84 16.63
N ALA A 55 11.15 20.86 15.81
CA ALA A 55 10.39 22.07 15.52
C ALA A 55 9.68 22.58 16.78
N SER A 56 9.65 23.90 16.94
CA SER A 56 8.82 24.59 17.92
C SER A 56 7.33 24.36 17.65
N ILE A 57 6.50 24.52 18.69
CA ILE A 57 5.03 24.39 18.56
C ILE A 57 4.50 25.38 17.50
N LYS A 58 5.07 26.59 17.44
CA LYS A 58 4.68 27.61 16.46
C LYS A 58 5.03 27.19 15.03
N GLU A 59 6.21 26.58 14.80
CA GLU A 59 6.55 26.02 13.48
C GLU A 59 5.59 24.89 13.09
N LYS A 60 5.23 24.00 14.02
CA LYS A 60 4.26 22.92 13.79
C LYS A 60 2.87 23.48 13.42
N GLU A 61 2.41 24.51 14.13
CA GLU A 61 1.15 25.19 13.83
C GLU A 61 1.18 25.89 12.46
N MET A 62 2.29 26.57 12.12
CA MET A 62 2.46 27.20 10.81
C MET A 62 2.44 26.17 9.68
N THR A 63 3.07 25.01 9.85
CA THR A 63 3.03 23.90 8.88
C THR A 63 1.60 23.38 8.70
N ALA A 64 0.87 23.15 9.78
CA ALA A 64 -0.52 22.71 9.72
C ALA A 64 -1.44 23.76 9.07
N SER A 65 -1.22 25.05 9.36
CA SER A 65 -1.96 26.17 8.74
C SER A 65 -1.65 26.28 7.25
N LEU A 66 -0.39 26.14 6.85
CA LEU A 66 0.01 26.16 5.45
C LEU A 66 -0.66 25.02 4.67
N PHE A 67 -0.73 23.83 5.25
CA PHE A 67 -1.46 22.70 4.68
C PHE A 67 -2.95 23.03 4.46
N CYS A 68 -3.65 23.48 5.51
CA CYS A 68 -5.08 23.78 5.42
C CYS A 68 -5.37 24.92 4.43
N LYS A 69 -4.55 25.98 4.43
CA LYS A 69 -4.68 27.12 3.51
C LYS A 69 -4.43 26.70 2.06
N LEU A 70 -3.41 25.88 1.80
CA LEU A 70 -3.14 25.38 0.45
C LEU A 70 -4.27 24.47 -0.04
N ALA A 71 -4.79 23.58 0.82
CA ALA A 71 -5.92 22.72 0.50
C ALA A 71 -7.18 23.53 0.18
N GLN A 72 -7.51 24.53 1.00
CA GLN A 72 -8.62 25.44 0.76
C GLN A 72 -8.44 26.26 -0.53
N THR A 73 -7.21 26.71 -0.81
CA THR A 73 -6.91 27.46 -2.05
C THR A 73 -7.08 26.57 -3.28
N LEU A 74 -6.60 25.33 -3.24
CA LEU A 74 -6.77 24.36 -4.31
C LEU A 74 -8.26 24.05 -4.54
N ARG A 75 -9.03 23.85 -3.46
CA ARG A 75 -10.48 23.65 -3.52
C ARG A 75 -11.20 24.83 -4.18
N ALA A 76 -10.91 26.05 -3.73
CA ALA A 76 -11.60 27.26 -4.20
C ALA A 76 -11.19 27.72 -5.61
N LYS A 77 -9.96 27.40 -6.03
CA LYS A 77 -9.34 27.92 -7.27
C LYS A 77 -8.82 26.82 -8.19
N LEU A 78 -9.42 25.62 -8.16
CA LEU A 78 -8.96 24.45 -8.93
C LEU A 78 -8.67 24.75 -10.40
N THR A 79 -9.55 25.51 -11.07
CA THR A 79 -9.39 25.88 -12.48
C THR A 79 -8.19 26.80 -12.75
N ALA A 80 -7.77 27.59 -11.77
CA ALA A 80 -6.63 28.50 -11.89
C ALA A 80 -5.29 27.75 -11.81
N PHE A 81 -5.25 26.60 -11.13
CA PHE A 81 -4.07 25.74 -11.08
C PHE A 81 -3.82 25.04 -12.41
N GLY A 82 -4.87 24.66 -13.15
CA GLY A 82 -4.74 24.05 -14.48
C GLY A 82 -3.83 22.81 -14.46
N HIS A 83 -2.69 22.86 -15.15
CA HIS A 83 -1.72 21.77 -15.19
C HIS A 83 -0.94 21.57 -13.86
N ASP A 84 -0.96 22.55 -12.97
CA ASP A 84 -0.23 22.52 -11.70
C ASP A 84 -1.02 21.83 -10.57
N VAL A 85 -2.22 21.28 -10.85
CA VAL A 85 -3.01 20.53 -9.85
C VAL A 85 -2.23 19.33 -9.32
N ASN A 86 -1.58 18.56 -10.21
CA ASN A 86 -0.84 17.34 -9.81
C ASN A 86 0.32 17.65 -8.85
N ILE A 87 1.07 18.72 -9.10
CA ILE A 87 2.16 19.14 -8.20
C ILE A 87 1.62 19.69 -6.88
N SER A 88 0.47 20.39 -6.90
CA SER A 88 -0.19 20.89 -5.70
C SER A 88 -0.67 19.75 -4.79
N VAL A 89 -1.27 18.72 -5.38
CA VAL A 89 -1.73 17.52 -4.66
C VAL A 89 -0.54 16.78 -4.07
N ARG A 90 0.54 16.56 -4.83
CA ARG A 90 1.78 15.96 -4.31
C ARG A 90 2.37 16.77 -3.15
N CYS A 91 2.42 18.09 -3.27
CA CYS A 91 2.87 18.99 -2.22
C CYS A 91 2.02 18.83 -0.95
N LEU A 92 0.69 18.83 -1.07
CA LEU A 92 -0.22 18.59 0.07
C LEU A 92 -0.01 17.22 0.73
N ARG A 93 0.19 16.15 -0.06
CA ARG A 93 0.45 14.80 0.44
C ARG A 93 1.76 14.71 1.24
N VAL A 94 2.81 15.39 0.79
CA VAL A 94 4.09 15.43 1.52
C VAL A 94 4.03 16.35 2.73
N MET A 95 3.34 17.48 2.62
CA MET A 95 3.19 18.43 3.73
C MET A 95 2.43 17.82 4.90
N VAL A 96 1.32 17.12 4.64
CA VAL A 96 0.51 16.52 5.71
C VAL A 96 1.31 15.51 6.51
N GLN A 97 2.19 14.77 5.85
CA GLN A 97 3.11 13.83 6.48
C GLN A 97 4.11 14.50 7.42
N ALA A 98 4.33 15.82 7.33
CA ALA A 98 5.18 16.59 8.24
C ALA A 98 4.41 17.28 9.37
N VAL A 99 3.09 17.11 9.47
CA VAL A 99 2.28 17.78 10.51
C VAL A 99 2.20 16.92 11.78
N ASP A 100 2.59 17.48 12.93
CA ASP A 100 2.34 16.86 14.23
C ASP A 100 0.99 17.32 14.79
N PHE A 101 -0.07 16.60 14.42
CA PHE A 101 -1.44 16.94 14.83
C PHE A 101 -1.64 16.89 16.34
N ARG A 102 -0.99 15.96 17.05
CA ARG A 102 -1.11 15.87 18.52
C ARG A 102 -0.63 17.16 19.18
N SER A 103 0.57 17.63 18.82
CA SER A 103 1.10 18.87 19.39
C SER A 103 0.25 20.08 19.01
N VAL A 104 -0.22 20.16 17.77
CA VAL A 104 -1.04 21.31 17.31
C VAL A 104 -2.39 21.35 18.00
N VAL A 105 -3.12 20.23 18.07
CA VAL A 105 -4.44 20.16 18.70
C VAL A 105 -4.36 20.47 20.19
N LYS A 106 -3.34 19.95 20.89
CA LYS A 106 -3.19 20.15 22.33
C LYS A 106 -2.87 21.60 22.71
N ASN A 107 -2.08 22.30 21.90
CA ASN A 107 -1.60 23.65 22.23
C ASN A 107 -2.43 24.77 21.59
N SER A 108 -3.12 24.50 20.47
CA SER A 108 -3.85 25.51 19.70
C SER A 108 -5.27 25.00 19.34
N PRO A 109 -6.21 24.89 20.29
CA PRO A 109 -7.57 24.39 20.01
C PRO A 109 -8.34 25.28 19.01
N GLU A 110 -8.06 26.59 18.97
CA GLU A 110 -8.66 27.50 17.98
C GLU A 110 -8.22 27.17 16.54
N PHE A 111 -7.03 26.58 16.37
CA PHE A 111 -6.58 26.09 15.07
C PHE A 111 -7.50 24.98 14.55
N VAL A 112 -7.93 24.07 15.43
CA VAL A 112 -8.84 22.99 15.07
C VAL A 112 -10.16 23.56 14.55
N ARG A 113 -10.76 24.51 15.28
CA ARG A 113 -12.03 25.14 14.88
C ARG A 113 -11.91 25.98 13.61
N SER A 114 -10.81 26.70 13.44
CA SER A 114 -10.66 27.67 12.34
C SER A 114 -10.16 27.05 11.03
N TYR A 115 -9.44 25.91 11.09
CA TYR A 115 -8.78 25.33 9.91
C TYR A 115 -9.13 23.86 9.70
N LEU A 116 -8.98 22.98 10.72
CA LEU A 116 -9.18 21.54 10.54
C LEU A 116 -10.65 21.16 10.39
N LEU A 117 -11.51 21.65 11.27
CA LEU A 117 -12.94 21.37 11.20
C LEU A 117 -13.54 21.85 9.87
N PRO A 118 -13.28 23.07 9.39
CA PRO A 118 -13.69 23.49 8.04
C PRO A 118 -13.11 22.61 6.93
N PHE A 119 -11.87 22.13 7.05
CA PHE A 119 -11.30 21.21 6.06
C PHE A 119 -12.11 19.91 5.99
N PHE A 120 -12.42 19.28 7.12
CA PHE A 120 -13.21 18.04 7.16
C PHE A 120 -14.66 18.26 6.71
N ASN A 121 -15.30 19.35 7.14
CA ASN A 121 -16.66 19.68 6.71
C ASN A 121 -16.73 19.93 5.20
N ASN A 122 -15.79 20.70 4.65
CA ASN A 122 -15.71 20.92 3.20
C ASN A 122 -15.52 19.60 2.45
N ALA A 123 -14.67 18.70 2.93
CA ALA A 123 -14.47 17.38 2.33
C ALA A 123 -15.75 16.53 2.38
N ALA A 124 -16.45 16.52 3.51
CA ALA A 124 -17.73 15.82 3.67
C ALA A 124 -18.81 16.39 2.73
N ASP A 125 -18.93 17.71 2.65
CA ASP A 125 -19.89 18.41 1.80
C ASP A 125 -19.62 18.18 0.31
N ASP A 126 -18.36 18.24 -0.11
CA ASP A 126 -17.95 18.00 -1.50
C ASP A 126 -18.31 16.56 -1.93
N LEU A 127 -18.01 15.57 -1.08
CA LEU A 127 -18.35 14.16 -1.33
C LEU A 127 -19.87 13.93 -1.37
N ALA A 128 -20.60 14.50 -0.41
CA ALA A 128 -22.06 14.39 -0.34
C ALA A 128 -22.72 15.00 -1.60
N LEU A 129 -22.23 16.15 -2.04
CA LEU A 129 -22.74 16.81 -3.24
C LEU A 129 -22.41 16.03 -4.52
N VAL A 130 -21.24 15.41 -4.61
CA VAL A 130 -20.91 14.52 -5.73
C VAL A 130 -21.85 13.31 -5.76
N MET A 131 -22.14 12.69 -4.62
CA MET A 131 -23.11 11.59 -4.53
C MET A 131 -24.52 12.04 -4.95
N GLU A 132 -24.97 13.21 -4.50
CA GLU A 132 -26.27 13.76 -4.87
C GLU A 132 -26.34 14.03 -6.38
N ASN A 133 -25.29 14.61 -6.96
CA ASN A 133 -25.21 14.88 -8.39
C ASN A 133 -25.18 13.59 -9.22
N LEU A 134 -24.52 12.54 -8.73
CA LEU A 134 -24.55 11.21 -9.32
C LEU A 134 -25.97 10.62 -9.29
N LYS A 135 -26.63 10.61 -8.12
CA LYS A 135 -28.01 10.14 -7.95
C LYS A 135 -29.02 10.88 -8.84
N LYS A 136 -28.82 12.20 -9.03
CA LYS A 136 -29.68 13.05 -9.90
C LYS A 136 -29.28 13.01 -11.38
N GLU A 137 -28.35 12.15 -11.78
CA GLU A 137 -27.82 12.02 -13.15
C GLU A 137 -27.35 13.35 -13.78
N LYS A 138 -26.90 14.30 -12.96
CA LYS A 138 -26.52 15.65 -13.39
C LYS A 138 -25.21 15.70 -14.18
N PHE A 139 -24.44 14.61 -14.19
CA PHE A 139 -23.22 14.49 -14.98
C PHE A 139 -23.55 14.03 -16.41
N SER A 140 -23.52 14.95 -17.39
CA SER A 140 -23.79 14.63 -18.80
C SER A 140 -22.59 14.04 -19.55
N HIS A 141 -21.37 14.29 -19.08
CA HIS A 141 -20.13 13.85 -19.72
C HIS A 141 -19.25 13.06 -18.75
N VAL A 142 -18.46 12.14 -19.32
CA VAL A 142 -17.55 11.19 -18.63
C VAL A 142 -16.61 11.88 -17.62
N LYS A 143 -16.20 13.12 -17.91
CA LYS A 143 -15.29 13.92 -17.06
C LYS A 143 -15.99 14.75 -15.98
N GLY A 144 -17.30 14.58 -15.77
CA GLY A 144 -18.04 15.36 -14.76
C GLY A 144 -17.99 16.89 -14.95
N THR A 145 -17.80 17.37 -16.19
CA THR A 145 -17.44 18.77 -16.50
C THR A 145 -18.58 19.79 -16.44
N ILE A 146 -19.84 19.37 -16.20
CA ILE A 146 -20.94 20.33 -15.99
C ILE A 146 -20.67 21.17 -14.73
N THR A 147 -20.20 20.52 -13.66
CA THR A 147 -19.83 21.18 -12.41
C THR A 147 -18.35 21.53 -12.44
N ARG A 148 -17.99 22.80 -12.27
CA ARG A 148 -16.59 23.24 -12.17
C ARG A 148 -16.21 23.45 -10.71
N GLY A 149 -15.00 23.03 -10.32
CA GLY A 149 -14.46 23.25 -8.98
C GLY A 149 -14.67 22.06 -8.03
N ALA A 150 -14.89 22.36 -6.74
CA ALA A 150 -14.94 21.39 -5.64
C ALA A 150 -16.10 20.38 -5.70
N THR A 151 -17.02 20.57 -6.63
CA THR A 151 -18.24 19.76 -6.81
C THR A 151 -18.14 18.79 -7.99
N SER A 152 -16.97 18.74 -8.63
CA SER A 152 -16.67 17.88 -9.77
C SER A 152 -16.13 16.52 -9.33
N LEU A 153 -16.47 15.48 -10.10
CA LEU A 153 -15.94 14.13 -9.91
C LEU A 153 -14.41 14.11 -10.06
N ASP A 154 -13.87 14.90 -11.02
CA ASP A 154 -12.43 15.09 -11.22
C ASP A 154 -11.72 15.65 -9.97
N TYR A 155 -12.31 16.62 -9.28
CA TYR A 155 -11.74 17.16 -8.04
C TYR A 155 -11.64 16.09 -6.95
N VAL A 156 -12.73 15.34 -6.75
CA VAL A 156 -12.77 14.29 -5.73
C VAL A 156 -11.69 13.24 -6.00
N HIS A 157 -11.60 12.72 -7.22
CA HIS A 157 -10.65 11.66 -7.55
C HIS A 157 -9.20 12.14 -7.63
N MET A 158 -8.94 13.31 -8.22
CA MET A 158 -7.57 13.75 -8.50
C MET A 158 -6.95 14.58 -7.38
N ALA A 159 -7.75 15.22 -6.53
CA ALA A 159 -7.26 16.12 -5.48
C ALA A 159 -7.70 15.72 -4.06
N LEU A 160 -9.00 15.57 -3.81
CA LEU A 160 -9.48 15.33 -2.44
C LEU A 160 -9.04 13.94 -1.94
N LEU A 161 -9.27 12.90 -2.75
CA LEU A 161 -9.02 11.51 -2.37
C LEU A 161 -7.54 11.23 -2.05
N PRO A 162 -6.54 11.62 -2.88
CA PRO A 162 -5.13 11.39 -2.53
C PRO A 162 -4.67 12.16 -1.29
N VAL A 163 -5.24 13.35 -1.04
CA VAL A 163 -4.93 14.18 0.14
C VAL A 163 -5.54 13.55 1.40
N LEU A 164 -6.80 13.11 1.34
CA LEU A 164 -7.45 12.40 2.44
C LEU A 164 -6.75 11.07 2.76
N SER A 165 -6.40 10.27 1.75
CA SER A 165 -5.63 9.03 1.97
C SER A 165 -4.33 9.30 2.71
N SER A 166 -3.56 10.32 2.29
CA SER A 166 -2.28 10.64 2.93
C SER A 166 -2.45 11.24 4.33
N LEU A 167 -3.54 11.99 4.56
CA LEU A 167 -3.90 12.53 5.87
C LEU A 167 -4.24 11.40 6.85
N PHE A 168 -5.17 10.51 6.48
CA PHE A 168 -5.58 9.40 7.35
C PHE A 168 -4.45 8.41 7.59
N ASP A 169 -3.66 8.10 6.56
CA ASP A 169 -2.48 7.24 6.68
C ASP A 169 -1.48 7.82 7.68
N HIS A 170 -1.19 9.12 7.60
CA HIS A 170 -0.30 9.80 8.55
C HIS A 170 -0.86 9.80 9.97
N ILE A 171 -2.16 10.07 10.15
CA ILE A 171 -2.84 10.02 11.46
C ILE A 171 -2.77 8.61 12.06
N GLY A 172 -2.98 7.58 11.24
CA GLY A 172 -2.91 6.18 11.65
C GLY A 172 -1.49 5.78 12.05
N HIS A 173 -0.51 6.07 11.21
CA HIS A 173 0.90 5.77 11.47
C HIS A 173 1.43 6.46 12.74
N MET A 174 1.07 7.72 12.95
CA MET A 174 1.48 8.49 14.12
C MET A 174 0.56 8.33 15.34
N GLN A 175 -0.55 7.58 15.20
CA GLN A 175 -1.57 7.36 16.23
C GLN A 175 -2.18 8.66 16.79
N PHE A 176 -2.46 9.63 15.91
CA PHE A 176 -3.10 10.92 16.27
C PHE A 176 -4.63 10.86 16.33
N GLY A 177 -5.24 9.72 15.97
CA GLY A 177 -6.69 9.58 15.81
C GLY A 177 -7.50 9.96 17.05
N ALA A 178 -7.11 9.46 18.22
CA ALA A 178 -7.79 9.74 19.48
C ALA A 178 -7.66 11.20 19.96
N ASP A 179 -6.65 11.92 19.48
CA ASP A 179 -6.42 13.33 19.80
C ASP A 179 -7.23 14.26 18.86
N MET A 180 -7.36 13.89 17.59
CA MET A 180 -7.86 14.79 16.54
C MET A 180 -9.26 14.43 16.00
N LEU A 181 -9.60 13.15 15.88
CA LEU A 181 -10.82 12.65 15.21
C LEU A 181 -11.98 12.44 16.21
N VAL A 182 -12.20 13.44 17.07
CA VAL A 182 -13.19 13.42 18.15
C VAL A 182 -14.09 14.67 18.07
N GLY A 183 -15.23 14.67 18.77
CA GLY A 183 -16.18 15.79 18.77
C GLY A 183 -16.76 16.10 17.39
N ASP A 184 -16.88 17.38 17.03
CA ASP A 184 -17.48 17.82 15.76
C ASP A 184 -16.72 17.28 14.53
N THR A 185 -15.40 17.16 14.62
CA THR A 185 -14.58 16.55 13.57
C THR A 185 -14.96 15.09 13.32
N GLN A 186 -15.39 14.38 14.36
CA GLN A 186 -15.83 12.99 14.25
C GLN A 186 -17.10 12.86 13.40
N LEU A 187 -18.04 13.79 13.53
CA LEU A 187 -19.27 13.79 12.73
C LEU A 187 -18.96 13.97 11.23
N ALA A 188 -18.09 14.93 10.90
CA ALA A 188 -17.60 15.11 9.53
C ALA A 188 -16.91 13.85 8.99
N CYS A 189 -16.14 13.16 9.83
CA CYS A 189 -15.48 11.91 9.48
C CYS A 189 -16.45 10.76 9.18
N TYR A 190 -17.56 10.64 9.92
CA TYR A 190 -18.62 9.68 9.60
C TYR A 190 -19.27 9.99 8.25
N ARG A 191 -19.52 11.27 7.94
CA ARG A 191 -20.04 11.70 6.63
C ARG A 191 -19.08 11.34 5.50
N ILE A 192 -17.78 11.58 5.69
CA ILE A 192 -16.73 11.20 4.73
C ILE A 192 -16.70 9.68 4.53
N LEU A 193 -16.68 8.90 5.62
CA LEU A 193 -16.68 7.43 5.56
C LEU A 193 -17.89 6.91 4.78
N ASN A 194 -19.09 7.37 5.15
CA ASN A 194 -20.34 6.99 4.49
C ASN A 194 -20.26 7.27 2.98
N ALA A 195 -19.76 8.45 2.61
CA ALA A 195 -19.67 8.84 1.22
C ALA A 195 -18.64 8.03 0.42
N LEU A 196 -17.43 7.85 0.96
CA LEU A 196 -16.36 7.07 0.32
C LEU A 196 -16.75 5.61 0.13
N TYR A 197 -17.33 4.99 1.17
CA TYR A 197 -17.77 3.60 1.12
C TYR A 197 -18.87 3.42 0.07
N THR A 198 -19.92 4.27 0.13
CA THR A 198 -21.04 4.18 -0.80
C THR A 198 -20.61 4.41 -2.25
N LEU A 199 -19.74 5.40 -2.53
CA LEU A 199 -19.18 5.63 -3.87
C LEU A 199 -18.43 4.40 -4.41
N GLY A 200 -17.73 3.69 -3.53
CA GLY A 200 -16.95 2.50 -3.86
C GLY A 200 -17.79 1.24 -4.09
N THR A 201 -18.89 1.07 -3.35
CA THR A 201 -19.73 -0.14 -3.40
C THR A 201 -20.93 -0.04 -4.35
N SER A 202 -21.51 1.15 -4.48
CA SER A 202 -22.80 1.35 -5.14
C SER A 202 -22.68 1.96 -6.53
N SER A 203 -21.55 1.76 -7.23
CA SER A 203 -21.28 2.36 -8.54
C SER A 203 -22.38 2.05 -9.58
N SER A 204 -22.97 0.86 -9.54
CA SER A 204 -24.08 0.43 -10.41
C SER A 204 -25.42 1.10 -10.06
N SER A 205 -25.62 1.50 -8.80
CA SER A 205 -26.83 2.22 -8.36
C SER A 205 -26.82 3.70 -8.77
N PHE A 206 -25.64 4.28 -8.99
CA PHE A 206 -25.48 5.71 -9.25
C PHE A 206 -25.53 6.10 -10.71
N ALA A 207 -25.16 5.20 -11.62
CA ALA A 207 -25.00 5.54 -13.02
C ALA A 207 -25.55 4.41 -13.88
N LYS A 208 -26.61 4.70 -14.65
CA LYS A 208 -27.07 3.82 -15.74
C LYS A 208 -26.22 3.97 -17.01
N ARG A 209 -25.37 5.00 -17.08
CA ARG A 209 -24.50 5.28 -18.23
C ARG A 209 -23.18 4.55 -18.07
N ASP A 210 -22.85 3.69 -19.04
CA ASP A 210 -21.63 2.88 -19.07
C ASP A 210 -20.36 3.72 -18.88
N THR A 211 -20.31 4.92 -19.46
CA THR A 211 -19.12 5.77 -19.36
C THR A 211 -18.83 6.27 -17.94
N ILE A 212 -19.85 6.59 -17.16
CA ILE A 212 -19.69 7.01 -15.76
C ILE A 212 -19.37 5.80 -14.88
N GLN A 213 -19.98 4.64 -15.17
CA GLN A 213 -19.63 3.40 -14.47
C GLN A 213 -18.17 3.02 -14.66
N VAL A 214 -17.63 3.13 -15.88
CA VAL A 214 -16.22 2.86 -16.19
C VAL A 214 -15.30 3.83 -15.42
N GLU A 215 -15.65 5.12 -15.36
CA GLU A 215 -14.83 6.09 -14.62
C GLU A 215 -14.87 5.85 -13.11
N LEU A 216 -16.04 5.55 -12.53
CA LEU A 216 -16.16 5.16 -11.12
C LEU A 216 -15.38 3.87 -10.83
N ALA A 217 -15.43 2.89 -11.73
CA ALA A 217 -14.68 1.66 -11.60
C ALA A 217 -13.16 1.89 -11.63
N ARG A 218 -12.68 2.84 -12.45
CA ARG A 218 -11.26 3.20 -12.54
C ARG A 218 -10.70 3.74 -11.23
N HIS A 219 -11.49 4.51 -10.47
CA HIS A 219 -11.05 5.14 -9.22
C HIS A 219 -11.42 4.36 -7.95
N ARG A 220 -12.20 3.27 -8.08
CA ARG A 220 -12.55 2.38 -6.97
C ARG A 220 -11.35 1.91 -6.13
N PRO A 221 -10.19 1.54 -6.70
CA PRO A 221 -9.00 1.20 -5.93
C PRO A 221 -8.52 2.30 -4.97
N ALA A 222 -8.58 3.56 -5.42
CA ALA A 222 -8.15 4.71 -4.63
C ALA A 222 -9.16 5.03 -3.52
N LEU A 223 -10.47 4.78 -3.76
CA LEU A 223 -11.50 4.87 -2.72
C LEU A 223 -11.22 3.87 -1.62
N GLY A 224 -10.94 2.61 -1.97
CA GLY A 224 -10.58 1.59 -0.99
C GLY A 224 -9.29 1.85 -0.24
N GLU A 225 -8.28 2.44 -0.89
CA GLU A 225 -7.06 2.89 -0.19
C GLU A 225 -7.38 3.97 0.85
N CYS A 226 -8.21 4.95 0.50
CA CYS A 226 -8.62 5.99 1.45
C CYS A 226 -9.46 5.45 2.61
N VAL A 227 -10.40 4.54 2.35
CA VAL A 227 -11.21 3.89 3.38
C VAL A 227 -10.34 3.00 4.26
N GLY A 228 -9.37 2.28 3.68
CA GLY A 228 -8.37 1.52 4.42
C GLY A 228 -7.50 2.40 5.32
N ALA A 229 -7.05 3.56 4.84
CA ALA A 229 -6.31 4.53 5.64
C ALA A 229 -7.16 5.12 6.76
N PHE A 230 -8.44 5.41 6.51
CA PHE A 230 -9.39 5.84 7.53
C PHE A 230 -9.57 4.77 8.63
N ALA A 231 -9.71 3.51 8.23
CA ALA A 231 -9.93 2.39 9.14
C ALA A 231 -8.77 2.15 10.11
N SER A 232 -7.54 2.53 9.75
CA SER A 232 -6.35 2.39 10.61
C SER A 232 -6.14 3.56 11.58
N CYS A 233 -6.95 4.63 11.49
CA CYS A 233 -6.76 5.84 12.28
C CYS A 233 -7.98 6.25 13.11
N PHE A 234 -9.20 5.85 12.73
CA PHE A 234 -10.41 6.33 13.38
C PHE A 234 -10.58 5.75 14.81
N PRO A 235 -10.82 6.59 15.83
CA PRO A 235 -10.79 6.16 17.24
C PRO A 235 -12.08 5.49 17.73
N VAL A 236 -12.99 5.12 16.82
CA VAL A 236 -14.28 4.48 17.13
C VAL A 236 -14.49 3.24 16.27
N ALA A 237 -14.98 2.15 16.89
CA ALA A 237 -15.19 0.86 16.25
C ALA A 237 -16.47 0.89 15.38
N TYR A 238 -16.43 1.65 14.30
CA TYR A 238 -17.60 1.97 13.49
C TYR A 238 -18.27 0.76 12.79
N LEU A 239 -17.55 -0.36 12.61
CA LEU A 239 -18.13 -1.62 12.11
C LEU A 239 -18.88 -2.43 13.17
N GLU A 240 -18.87 -1.96 14.43
CA GLU A 240 -19.57 -2.54 15.58
C GLU A 240 -20.38 -1.45 16.32
N PRO A 241 -21.43 -0.87 15.69
CA PRO A 241 -22.16 0.27 16.24
C PRO A 241 -22.67 0.08 17.67
N GLU A 242 -23.05 -1.14 18.03
CA GLU A 242 -23.54 -1.51 19.37
C GLU A 242 -22.52 -1.31 20.48
N LYS A 243 -21.22 -1.28 20.15
CA LYS A 243 -20.12 -1.10 21.10
C LYS A 243 -19.71 0.35 21.28
N ASN A 244 -20.12 1.25 20.38
CA ASN A 244 -19.70 2.65 20.40
C ASN A 244 -20.15 3.40 21.64
N LYS A 245 -21.27 3.00 22.26
CA LYS A 245 -21.74 3.54 23.55
C LYS A 245 -20.77 3.35 24.71
N PHE A 246 -19.88 2.35 24.63
CA PHE A 246 -18.86 2.05 25.64
C PHE A 246 -17.53 2.74 25.35
N ASN A 247 -17.37 3.36 24.19
CA ASN A 247 -16.12 4.01 23.79
C ASN A 247 -16.13 5.49 24.16
N LYS A 248 -15.28 5.89 25.11
CA LYS A 248 -15.14 7.29 25.58
C LYS A 248 -14.82 8.33 24.49
N PHE A 249 -14.26 7.90 23.36
CA PHE A 249 -13.96 8.79 22.24
C PHE A 249 -15.13 8.95 21.27
N SER A 250 -16.19 8.14 21.43
CA SER A 250 -17.38 8.22 20.59
C SER A 250 -18.26 9.40 21.00
N ILE A 251 -18.82 10.10 20.02
CA ILE A 251 -19.94 11.02 20.24
C ILE A 251 -21.17 10.32 20.84
N LEU A 252 -21.24 8.98 20.80
CA LEU A 252 -22.32 8.18 21.38
C LEU A 252 -22.03 7.71 22.82
N PHE A 253 -20.89 8.11 23.40
CA PHE A 253 -20.48 7.64 24.71
C PHE A 253 -21.44 8.05 25.82
N GLY A 254 -21.85 7.09 26.66
CA GLY A 254 -22.72 7.36 27.83
C GLY A 254 -24.19 7.65 27.48
N LEU A 255 -24.56 7.58 26.20
CA LEU A 255 -25.93 7.71 25.73
C LEU A 255 -26.59 6.34 25.74
N GLU A 256 -27.21 5.96 26.87
CA GLU A 256 -28.04 4.75 26.96
C GLU A 256 -29.36 4.92 26.17
N GLY A 257 -29.28 5.02 24.83
CA GLY A 257 -30.45 5.17 23.97
C GLY A 257 -31.01 6.60 23.84
N LYS A 258 -30.31 7.60 24.37
CA LYS A 258 -30.69 9.03 24.27
C LYS A 258 -29.97 9.79 23.15
N ILE A 259 -29.92 9.22 21.94
CA ILE A 259 -29.39 9.91 20.76
C ILE A 259 -30.16 11.23 20.48
N SER A 260 -31.40 11.34 20.95
CA SER A 260 -32.22 12.55 20.90
C SER A 260 -31.65 13.76 21.65
N GLU A 261 -30.67 13.56 22.55
CA GLU A 261 -29.96 14.66 23.23
C GLU A 261 -28.78 15.21 22.40
N HIS A 262 -28.41 14.54 21.30
CA HIS A 262 -27.48 15.05 20.29
C HIS A 262 -28.21 15.82 19.17
N SER A 263 -27.47 16.65 18.43
CA SER A 263 -27.97 17.36 17.25
C SER A 263 -28.70 16.40 16.29
N LEU A 264 -29.84 16.82 15.75
CA LEU A 264 -30.62 16.08 14.73
C LEU A 264 -29.73 15.60 13.55
N GLU A 265 -28.72 16.40 13.20
CA GLU A 265 -27.74 16.06 12.16
C GLU A 265 -26.94 14.80 12.51
N ALA A 266 -26.52 14.64 13.78
CA ALA A 266 -25.76 13.48 14.21
C ALA A 266 -26.59 12.19 14.12
N GLN A 267 -27.88 12.28 14.45
CA GLN A 267 -28.80 11.15 14.33
C GLN A 267 -28.96 10.72 12.86
N GLU A 268 -29.22 11.68 11.96
CA GLU A 268 -29.35 11.41 10.52
C GLU A 268 -28.09 10.74 9.94
N VAL A 269 -26.90 11.23 10.31
CA VAL A 269 -25.63 10.66 9.85
C VAL A 269 -25.45 9.22 10.33
N MET A 270 -25.79 8.92 11.59
CA MET A 270 -25.67 7.56 12.13
C MET A 270 -26.67 6.59 11.51
N ASP A 271 -27.89 7.05 11.21
CA ASP A 271 -28.90 6.25 10.51
C ASP A 271 -28.45 5.92 9.09
N GLN A 272 -27.94 6.91 8.34
CA GLN A 272 -27.37 6.69 7.01
C GLN A 272 -26.17 5.73 7.04
N LEU A 273 -25.32 5.83 8.07
CA LEU A 273 -24.16 4.95 8.21
C LEU A 273 -24.59 3.49 8.45
N LYS A 274 -25.64 3.27 9.27
CA LYS A 274 -26.19 1.95 9.55
C LYS A 274 -26.78 1.29 8.30
N GLU A 275 -27.34 2.08 7.39
CA GLU A 275 -27.89 1.58 6.12
C GLU A 275 -26.80 1.24 5.09
N ASN A 276 -25.79 2.10 4.95
CA ASN A 276 -24.81 1.99 3.86
C ASN A 276 -23.56 1.18 4.23
N VAL A 277 -23.10 1.23 5.49
CA VAL A 277 -21.88 0.53 5.94
C VAL A 277 -22.28 -0.75 6.69
N PRO A 278 -21.95 -1.94 6.16
CA PRO A 278 -22.29 -3.21 6.79
C PRO A 278 -21.50 -3.44 8.08
N THR A 279 -22.06 -4.28 8.97
CA THR A 279 -21.38 -4.71 10.19
C THR A 279 -20.20 -5.61 9.88
N LEU A 280 -19.24 -5.70 10.82
CA LEU A 280 -18.05 -6.53 10.66
C LEU A 280 -18.41 -8.00 10.32
N GLN A 281 -19.39 -8.58 11.01
CA GLN A 281 -19.83 -9.95 10.77
C GLN A 281 -20.37 -10.16 9.36
N LYS A 282 -21.18 -9.21 8.86
CA LYS A 282 -21.71 -9.26 7.50
C LYS A 282 -20.60 -9.19 6.47
N ILE A 283 -19.63 -8.28 6.67
CA ILE A 283 -18.47 -8.16 5.79
C ILE A 283 -17.64 -9.44 5.72
N VAL A 284 -17.32 -10.05 6.88
CA VAL A 284 -16.55 -11.30 6.92
C VAL A 284 -17.28 -12.41 6.17
N THR A 285 -18.61 -12.49 6.31
CA THR A 285 -19.47 -13.46 5.62
C THR A 285 -19.48 -13.22 4.10
N GLU A 286 -19.54 -11.96 3.65
CA GLU A 286 -19.49 -11.61 2.22
C GLU A 286 -18.14 -11.97 1.58
N ILE A 287 -17.03 -11.71 2.28
CA ILE A 287 -15.67 -12.10 1.84
C ILE A 287 -15.56 -13.62 1.78
N GLU A 288 -16.11 -14.33 2.77
CA GLU A 288 -16.15 -15.79 2.79
C GLU A 288 -16.95 -16.36 1.63
N GLY A 289 -18.15 -15.82 1.37
CA GLY A 289 -18.99 -16.24 0.23
C GLY A 289 -18.26 -16.09 -1.11
N LEU A 290 -17.59 -14.94 -1.31
CA LEU A 290 -16.79 -14.70 -2.51
C LEU A 290 -15.59 -15.66 -2.64
N ALA A 291 -14.93 -15.97 -1.52
CA ALA A 291 -13.81 -16.92 -1.51
C ALA A 291 -14.26 -18.36 -1.81
N HIS A 292 -15.47 -18.74 -1.41
CA HIS A 292 -16.03 -20.06 -1.67
C HIS A 292 -16.56 -20.24 -3.10
N SER A 293 -17.02 -19.18 -3.76
CA SER A 293 -17.47 -19.23 -5.15
C SER A 293 -16.33 -19.36 -6.17
N GLY A 294 -15.07 -19.27 -5.72
CA GLY A 294 -13.89 -19.11 -6.60
C GLY A 294 -13.67 -17.68 -7.07
N GLY A 295 -14.58 -16.75 -6.71
CA GLY A 295 -14.46 -15.30 -6.78
C GLY A 295 -13.93 -14.77 -8.11
N LYS A 296 -14.80 -14.62 -9.11
CA LYS A 296 -14.45 -13.85 -10.31
C LYS A 296 -14.50 -12.36 -9.97
N TYR A 297 -13.48 -11.60 -10.38
CA TYR A 297 -13.39 -10.16 -10.11
C TYR A 297 -14.66 -9.39 -10.48
N HIS A 298 -15.28 -9.74 -11.61
CA HIS A 298 -16.46 -9.08 -12.16
C HIS A 298 -17.73 -9.26 -11.30
N GLU A 299 -17.79 -10.30 -10.46
CA GLU A 299 -18.95 -10.57 -9.60
C GLU A 299 -19.06 -9.56 -8.46
N ALA A 300 -17.92 -9.22 -7.84
CA ALA A 300 -17.89 -8.33 -6.68
C ALA A 300 -16.59 -7.51 -6.59
N PRO A 301 -16.32 -6.59 -7.53
CA PRO A 301 -15.09 -5.79 -7.52
C PRO A 301 -14.99 -4.89 -6.29
N HIS A 302 -16.13 -4.44 -5.74
CA HIS A 302 -16.19 -3.63 -4.53
C HIS A 302 -15.70 -4.37 -3.27
N ILE A 303 -15.93 -5.68 -3.17
CA ILE A 303 -15.44 -6.46 -2.03
C ILE A 303 -13.90 -6.46 -2.03
N ILE A 304 -13.28 -6.72 -3.18
CA ILE A 304 -11.81 -6.81 -3.32
C ILE A 304 -11.14 -5.43 -3.22
N GLU A 305 -11.77 -4.41 -3.82
CA GLU A 305 -11.13 -3.10 -3.96
C GLU A 305 -11.43 -2.10 -2.87
N VAL A 306 -12.54 -2.25 -2.12
CA VAL A 306 -12.98 -1.30 -1.09
C VAL A 306 -13.11 -1.99 0.26
N THR A 307 -13.95 -3.01 0.35
CA THR A 307 -14.28 -3.67 1.61
C THR A 307 -13.07 -4.40 2.21
N LEU A 308 -12.30 -5.11 1.39
CA LEU A 308 -11.13 -5.84 1.85
C LEU A 308 -10.02 -4.92 2.39
N PRO A 309 -9.54 -3.88 1.68
CA PRO A 309 -8.57 -2.95 2.25
C PRO A 309 -9.08 -2.26 3.53
N MET A 310 -10.38 -1.95 3.63
CA MET A 310 -10.98 -1.45 4.87
C MET A 310 -10.80 -2.42 6.04
N VAL A 311 -11.22 -3.68 5.87
CA VAL A 311 -11.17 -4.70 6.93
C VAL A 311 -9.75 -5.07 7.30
N CYS A 312 -8.86 -5.20 6.31
CA CYS A 312 -7.46 -5.52 6.54
C CYS A 312 -6.75 -4.43 7.36
N SER A 313 -7.15 -3.17 7.25
CA SER A 313 -6.66 -2.09 8.12
C SER A 313 -7.38 -2.01 9.46
N TYR A 314 -8.69 -2.29 9.47
CA TYR A 314 -9.54 -2.21 10.67
C TYR A 314 -9.16 -3.27 11.72
N LEU A 315 -9.02 -4.54 11.32
CA LEU A 315 -8.84 -5.65 12.25
C LEU A 315 -7.56 -5.52 13.09
N PRO A 316 -6.36 -5.24 12.54
CA PRO A 316 -5.15 -5.09 13.34
C PRO A 316 -5.22 -3.88 14.27
N TYR A 317 -5.88 -2.80 13.84
CA TYR A 317 -6.03 -1.60 14.66
C TYR A 317 -6.91 -1.83 15.90
N TRP A 318 -8.00 -2.60 15.76
CA TRP A 318 -8.93 -2.87 16.85
C TRP A 318 -8.58 -4.10 17.68
N LEU A 319 -7.80 -5.05 17.16
CA LEU A 319 -7.39 -6.25 17.91
C LEU A 319 -6.73 -5.92 19.26
N LYS A 320 -5.91 -4.86 19.33
CA LYS A 320 -5.26 -4.41 20.59
C LYS A 320 -6.25 -3.96 21.68
N TYR A 321 -7.49 -3.64 21.32
CA TYR A 321 -8.55 -3.20 22.24
C TYR A 321 -9.65 -4.25 22.43
N GLY A 322 -9.57 -5.39 21.74
CA GLY A 322 -10.52 -6.48 21.82
C GLY A 322 -10.21 -7.49 22.93
N PRO A 323 -11.00 -8.58 23.00
CA PRO A 323 -10.87 -9.61 24.04
C PRO A 323 -9.50 -10.29 24.07
N ASP A 324 -8.85 -10.43 22.91
CA ASP A 324 -7.53 -11.04 22.76
C ASP A 324 -6.36 -10.05 23.04
N GLY A 325 -6.67 -8.79 23.38
CA GLY A 325 -5.70 -7.74 23.63
C GLY A 325 -4.98 -7.86 24.99
N THR A 326 -3.80 -7.24 25.10
CA THR A 326 -2.87 -7.36 26.25
C THR A 326 -3.31 -6.64 27.54
N HIS A 327 -4.60 -6.46 27.80
CA HIS A 327 -5.10 -5.74 28.99
C HIS A 327 -5.95 -6.64 29.90
N PRO A 328 -5.30 -7.43 30.78
CA PRO A 328 -5.97 -8.37 31.68
C PRO A 328 -6.87 -7.74 32.77
N ASP A 329 -6.74 -6.42 33.05
CA ASP A 329 -7.41 -5.76 34.17
C ASP A 329 -8.63 -4.90 33.82
N ARG A 330 -9.12 -4.91 32.56
CA ARG A 330 -10.32 -4.12 32.20
C ARG A 330 -11.61 -4.92 32.43
N PRO A 331 -12.67 -4.28 32.97
CA PRO A 331 -13.99 -4.90 33.05
C PRO A 331 -14.47 -5.33 31.64
N ARG A 332 -15.30 -6.39 31.56
CA ARG A 332 -15.81 -7.06 30.35
C ARG A 332 -16.54 -6.17 29.32
N ASN A 333 -16.61 -4.86 29.52
CA ASN A 333 -17.16 -3.90 28.57
C ASN A 333 -16.08 -3.50 27.57
N PHE A 334 -15.69 -4.44 26.70
CA PHE A 334 -14.77 -4.15 25.61
C PHE A 334 -15.40 -3.16 24.61
N VAL A 335 -14.58 -2.26 24.09
CA VAL A 335 -14.98 -1.28 23.07
C VAL A 335 -15.11 -1.90 21.67
N THR A 336 -14.75 -3.18 21.52
CA THR A 336 -14.77 -3.98 20.28
C THR A 336 -14.75 -5.48 20.64
N GLU A 337 -15.31 -6.32 19.78
CA GLU A 337 -15.25 -7.80 19.84
C GLU A 337 -14.30 -8.38 18.78
N VAL A 338 -13.44 -7.56 18.18
CA VAL A 338 -12.45 -8.02 17.21
C VAL A 338 -11.51 -9.05 17.85
N THR A 339 -11.42 -10.22 17.22
CA THR A 339 -10.56 -11.34 17.65
C THR A 339 -9.51 -11.72 16.62
N ALA A 340 -8.46 -12.40 17.07
CA ALA A 340 -7.44 -12.97 16.18
C ALA A 340 -8.04 -14.03 15.26
N GLN A 341 -9.10 -14.73 15.68
CA GLN A 341 -9.78 -15.73 14.84
C GLN A 341 -10.43 -15.11 13.60
N GLN A 342 -11.14 -13.99 13.76
CA GLN A 342 -11.74 -13.27 12.62
C GLN A 342 -10.66 -12.81 11.64
N MET A 343 -9.53 -12.32 12.14
CA MET A 343 -8.39 -11.92 11.32
C MET A 343 -7.79 -13.07 10.51
N ASN A 344 -7.58 -14.24 11.15
CA ASN A 344 -7.10 -15.43 10.46
C ASN A 344 -8.11 -15.96 9.43
N THR A 345 -9.41 -15.85 9.71
CA THR A 345 -10.49 -16.22 8.78
C THR A 345 -10.44 -15.36 7.52
N VAL A 346 -10.35 -14.03 7.68
CA VAL A 346 -10.19 -13.11 6.53
C VAL A 346 -8.92 -13.40 5.75
N LEU A 347 -7.78 -13.61 6.42
CA LEU A 347 -6.53 -13.97 5.76
C LEU A 347 -6.65 -15.26 4.94
N GLY A 348 -7.27 -16.30 5.52
CA GLY A 348 -7.51 -17.57 4.83
C GLY A 348 -8.38 -17.41 3.59
N ASN A 349 -9.44 -16.59 3.67
CA ASN A 349 -10.31 -16.28 2.55
C ASN A 349 -9.58 -15.52 1.44
N VAL A 350 -8.71 -14.55 1.78
CA VAL A 350 -7.89 -13.85 0.78
C VAL A 350 -6.91 -14.80 0.09
N LEU A 351 -6.25 -15.68 0.84
CA LEU A 351 -5.34 -16.68 0.27
C LEU A 351 -6.09 -17.64 -0.66
N LYS A 352 -7.32 -18.03 -0.31
CA LYS A 352 -8.20 -18.84 -1.18
C LYS A 352 -8.61 -18.10 -2.46
N LEU A 353 -8.88 -16.80 -2.39
CA LEU A 353 -9.14 -15.96 -3.57
C LEU A 353 -7.91 -15.88 -4.49
N ILE A 354 -6.73 -15.68 -3.92
CA ILE A 354 -5.46 -15.70 -4.67
C ILE A 354 -5.31 -17.06 -5.36
N LEU A 355 -5.44 -18.17 -4.62
CA LEU A 355 -5.33 -19.54 -5.15
C LEU A 355 -6.25 -19.79 -6.36
N SER A 356 -7.51 -19.35 -6.24
CA SER A 356 -8.52 -19.56 -7.28
C SER A 356 -8.21 -18.80 -8.57
N ASN A 357 -7.54 -17.64 -8.48
CA ASN A 357 -7.26 -16.75 -9.61
C ASN A 357 -5.83 -16.86 -10.18
N ILE A 358 -4.97 -17.73 -9.63
CA ILE A 358 -3.64 -18.01 -10.21
C ILE A 358 -3.80 -18.54 -11.65
N GLY A 359 -3.09 -17.92 -12.58
CA GLY A 359 -3.10 -18.23 -14.00
C GLY A 359 -4.24 -17.59 -14.80
N THR A 360 -5.11 -16.78 -14.18
CA THR A 360 -6.24 -16.14 -14.86
C THR A 360 -5.88 -14.78 -15.43
N GLU A 361 -6.34 -14.44 -16.63
CA GLU A 361 -6.05 -13.14 -17.25
C GLU A 361 -6.88 -12.01 -16.61
N ASP A 362 -8.15 -12.29 -16.29
CA ASP A 362 -9.15 -11.35 -15.77
C ASP A 362 -9.03 -11.03 -14.27
N ALA A 363 -7.81 -10.88 -13.76
CA ALA A 363 -7.54 -10.59 -12.35
C ALA A 363 -6.56 -9.41 -12.14
N PRO A 364 -6.89 -8.20 -12.64
CA PRO A 364 -6.01 -7.03 -12.51
C PRO A 364 -5.79 -6.60 -11.05
N TRP A 365 -6.68 -6.98 -10.14
CA TRP A 365 -6.61 -6.68 -8.70
C TRP A 365 -5.47 -7.42 -7.98
N MET A 366 -4.96 -8.52 -8.54
CA MET A 366 -3.93 -9.35 -7.91
C MET A 366 -2.60 -8.61 -7.68
N ASN A 367 -2.29 -7.58 -8.48
CA ASN A 367 -1.08 -6.78 -8.27
C ASN A 367 -1.11 -5.94 -6.97
N ARG A 368 -2.28 -5.72 -6.37
CA ARG A 368 -2.49 -4.86 -5.18
C ARG A 368 -2.91 -5.63 -3.94
N ILE A 369 -3.40 -6.87 -4.09
CA ILE A 369 -3.95 -7.66 -2.99
C ILE A 369 -2.94 -7.85 -1.86
N ALA A 370 -1.67 -8.03 -2.22
CA ALA A 370 -0.61 -8.28 -1.26
C ALA A 370 -0.44 -7.10 -0.29
N THR A 371 -0.23 -5.89 -0.83
CA THR A 371 -0.08 -4.66 -0.03
C THR A 371 -1.26 -4.41 0.89
N ARG A 372 -2.49 -4.69 0.41
CA ARG A 372 -3.73 -4.51 1.20
C ARG A 372 -3.87 -5.53 2.33
N THR A 373 -3.32 -6.73 2.16
CA THR A 373 -3.51 -7.87 3.09
C THR A 373 -2.36 -7.99 4.09
N GLN A 374 -1.20 -7.39 3.81
CA GLN A 374 -0.05 -7.42 4.72
C GLN A 374 -0.36 -7.05 6.19
N PRO A 375 -1.21 -6.06 6.52
CA PRO A 375 -1.46 -5.69 7.91
C PRO A 375 -2.01 -6.82 8.78
N ILE A 376 -2.77 -7.78 8.22
CA ILE A 376 -3.39 -8.87 8.99
C ILE A 376 -2.48 -10.09 9.17
N ILE A 377 -1.37 -10.20 8.43
CA ILE A 377 -0.47 -11.37 8.49
C ILE A 377 0.25 -11.50 9.82
N CYS A 378 0.49 -10.38 10.51
CA CYS A 378 1.22 -10.35 11.78
C CYS A 378 0.61 -11.27 12.88
N ASN A 379 -0.68 -11.61 12.79
CA ASN A 379 -1.36 -12.50 13.73
C ASN A 379 -1.74 -13.86 13.10
N SER A 380 -1.10 -14.24 12.00
CA SER A 380 -1.31 -15.53 11.33
C SER A 380 -0.89 -16.70 12.20
N LYS A 381 -1.66 -17.80 12.16
CA LYS A 381 -1.33 -19.04 12.87
C LYS A 381 -0.34 -19.91 12.06
N PRO A 382 0.61 -20.62 12.72
CA PRO A 382 1.53 -21.54 12.04
C PRO A 382 0.85 -22.66 11.23
N ASP A 383 -0.35 -23.07 11.65
CA ASP A 383 -1.10 -24.17 11.02
C ASP A 383 -1.70 -23.80 9.65
N MET A 384 -1.76 -22.50 9.32
CA MET A 384 -2.25 -22.03 8.02
C MET A 384 -1.34 -22.44 6.85
N ILE A 385 -0.15 -22.96 7.14
CA ILE A 385 0.80 -23.40 6.11
C ILE A 385 0.17 -24.46 5.21
N LYS A 386 -0.54 -25.44 5.79
CA LYS A 386 -1.06 -26.61 5.10
C LYS A 386 -2.21 -26.26 4.16
N ASP A 387 -3.21 -25.53 4.67
CA ASP A 387 -4.48 -25.33 3.97
C ASP A 387 -4.51 -24.03 3.15
N ASN A 388 -3.63 -23.06 3.45
CA ASN A 388 -3.67 -21.74 2.81
C ASN A 388 -2.41 -21.41 1.99
N PHE A 389 -1.21 -21.56 2.55
CA PHE A 389 0.03 -21.13 1.87
C PHE A 389 0.60 -22.17 0.90
N LEU A 390 0.68 -23.44 1.32
CA LEU A 390 1.26 -24.50 0.51
C LEU A 390 0.52 -24.75 -0.81
N PRO A 391 -0.83 -24.77 -0.87
CA PRO A 391 -1.55 -24.97 -2.14
C PRO A 391 -1.25 -23.88 -3.17
N ILE A 392 -1.06 -22.63 -2.73
CA ILE A 392 -0.68 -21.51 -3.60
C ILE A 392 0.72 -21.72 -4.16
N ALA A 393 1.69 -22.07 -3.31
CA ALA A 393 3.07 -22.32 -3.73
C ALA A 393 3.16 -23.49 -4.73
N ALA A 394 2.42 -24.56 -4.49
CA ALA A 394 2.36 -25.73 -5.38
C ALA A 394 1.77 -25.37 -6.75
N LYS A 395 0.66 -24.62 -6.79
CA LYS A 395 0.02 -24.17 -8.04
C LYS A 395 0.90 -23.17 -8.81
N LEU A 396 1.58 -22.24 -8.13
CA LEU A 396 2.55 -21.34 -8.76
C LEU A 396 3.71 -22.11 -9.39
N ARG A 397 4.20 -23.15 -8.72
CA ARG A 397 5.29 -24.01 -9.23
C ARG A 397 4.85 -24.76 -10.49
N GLU A 398 3.66 -25.33 -10.50
CA GLU A 398 3.09 -25.99 -11.68
C GLU A 398 2.94 -25.03 -12.87
N ASN A 399 2.40 -23.83 -12.62
CA ASN A 399 2.29 -22.80 -13.65
C ASN A 399 3.66 -22.34 -14.15
N ALA A 400 4.63 -22.15 -13.26
CA ALA A 400 6.00 -21.82 -13.64
C ALA A 400 6.62 -22.90 -14.54
N GLY A 401 6.45 -24.18 -14.21
CA GLY A 401 6.92 -25.30 -15.04
C GLY A 401 6.25 -25.34 -16.42
N THR A 402 4.95 -25.03 -16.47
CA THR A 402 4.22 -24.92 -17.74
C THR A 402 4.79 -23.81 -18.63
N VAL A 403 5.02 -22.62 -18.06
CA VAL A 403 5.59 -21.47 -18.81
C VAL A 403 7.03 -21.74 -19.22
N GLU A 404 7.83 -22.42 -18.39
CA GLU A 404 9.20 -22.84 -18.73
C GLU A 404 9.19 -23.83 -19.92
N SER A 405 8.25 -24.77 -19.96
CA SER A 405 8.09 -25.67 -21.11
C SER A 405 7.70 -24.91 -22.39
N MET A 406 6.87 -23.86 -22.27
CA MET A 406 6.52 -23.00 -23.40
C MET A 406 7.73 -22.21 -23.91
N GLU A 407 8.59 -21.70 -23.02
CA GLU A 407 9.85 -21.04 -23.37
C GLU A 407 10.82 -22.00 -24.08
N LYS A 408 10.95 -23.24 -23.59
CA LYS A 408 11.78 -24.28 -24.23
C LYS A 408 11.28 -24.61 -25.64
N ARG A 409 9.96 -24.70 -25.85
CA ARG A 409 9.36 -24.89 -27.18
C ARG A 409 9.64 -23.69 -28.09
N LEU A 410 9.48 -22.46 -27.59
CA LEU A 410 9.80 -21.25 -28.36
C LEU A 410 11.27 -21.23 -28.82
N ALA A 411 12.20 -21.64 -27.94
CA ALA A 411 13.60 -21.75 -28.30
C ALA A 411 13.87 -22.79 -29.40
N GLN A 412 13.09 -23.87 -29.47
CA GLN A 412 13.16 -24.87 -30.54
C GLN A 412 12.60 -24.31 -31.86
N GLU A 413 11.43 -23.67 -31.84
CA GLU A 413 10.81 -23.05 -33.02
C GLU A 413 11.70 -21.96 -33.63
N LYS A 414 12.34 -21.14 -32.79
CA LYS A 414 13.33 -20.15 -33.22
C LYS A 414 14.57 -20.76 -33.87
N ARG A 415 15.03 -21.92 -33.37
CA ARG A 415 16.15 -22.66 -33.98
C ARG A 415 15.76 -23.31 -35.30
N ALA A 416 14.50 -23.71 -35.43
CA ALA A 416 13.95 -24.32 -36.65
C ALA A 416 13.50 -23.29 -37.69
N SER A 417 13.65 -21.99 -37.43
CA SER A 417 13.24 -20.89 -38.31
C SER A 417 11.79 -21.01 -38.81
N MET A 418 10.88 -21.46 -37.94
CA MET A 418 9.47 -21.63 -38.28
C MET A 418 8.76 -20.28 -38.44
N GLU A 419 7.98 -20.11 -39.50
CA GLU A 419 7.10 -18.95 -39.67
C GLU A 419 6.03 -18.90 -38.55
N GLY A 420 5.81 -17.73 -37.96
CA GLY A 420 4.89 -17.55 -36.82
C GLY A 420 5.52 -17.57 -35.42
N SER A 421 6.86 -17.69 -35.33
CA SER A 421 7.56 -17.69 -34.03
C SER A 421 7.41 -16.39 -33.22
N GLU A 422 7.11 -15.26 -33.88
CA GLU A 422 6.94 -13.96 -33.23
C GLU A 422 5.62 -13.87 -32.45
N ASP A 423 4.52 -14.34 -33.03
CA ASP A 423 3.21 -14.39 -32.36
C ASP A 423 3.25 -15.32 -31.15
N TYR A 424 3.93 -16.47 -31.29
CA TYR A 424 4.13 -17.39 -30.18
C TYR A 424 5.07 -16.81 -29.10
N GLU A 425 6.08 -16.03 -29.48
CA GLU A 425 6.92 -15.30 -28.51
C GLU A 425 6.09 -14.31 -27.68
N GLN A 426 5.20 -13.55 -28.31
CA GLN A 426 4.32 -12.63 -27.61
C GLN A 426 3.41 -13.38 -26.62
N PHE A 427 2.82 -14.50 -27.06
CA PHE A 427 2.00 -15.34 -26.19
C PHE A 427 2.78 -15.87 -24.96
N VAL A 428 4.02 -16.32 -25.16
CA VAL A 428 4.89 -16.75 -24.05
C VAL A 428 5.20 -15.59 -23.10
N GLN A 429 5.44 -14.39 -23.64
CA GLN A 429 5.66 -13.19 -22.84
C GLN A 429 4.44 -12.84 -21.97
N GLU A 430 3.23 -12.91 -22.52
CA GLU A 430 1.98 -12.68 -21.78
C GLU A 430 1.82 -13.69 -20.62
N LYS A 431 2.15 -14.96 -20.85
CA LYS A 431 2.13 -15.98 -19.78
C LYS A 431 3.18 -15.72 -18.68
N PHE A 432 4.37 -15.23 -19.03
CA PHE A 432 5.33 -14.77 -18.01
C PHE A 432 4.79 -13.57 -17.22
N SER A 433 4.08 -12.65 -17.87
CA SER A 433 3.50 -11.48 -17.19
C SER A 433 2.48 -11.87 -16.12
N ILE A 434 1.61 -12.84 -16.43
CA ILE A 434 0.65 -13.42 -15.48
C ILE A 434 1.39 -14.14 -14.33
N LEU A 435 2.40 -14.96 -14.65
CA LEU A 435 3.18 -15.68 -13.64
C LEU A 435 3.87 -14.71 -12.66
N VAL A 436 4.48 -13.64 -13.16
CA VAL A 436 5.10 -12.60 -12.33
C VAL A 436 4.05 -11.90 -11.48
N ARG A 437 2.89 -11.53 -12.03
CA ARG A 437 1.78 -10.94 -11.27
C ARG A 437 1.36 -11.83 -10.11
N ASP A 438 1.19 -13.13 -10.36
CA ASP A 438 0.73 -14.08 -9.35
C ASP A 438 1.79 -14.30 -8.26
N ILE A 439 3.07 -14.31 -8.62
CA ILE A 439 4.19 -14.30 -7.67
C ILE A 439 4.14 -13.04 -6.80
N TYR A 440 3.92 -11.86 -7.38
CA TYR A 440 3.85 -10.60 -6.63
C TYR A 440 2.57 -10.47 -5.79
N ALA A 441 1.51 -11.22 -6.11
CA ALA A 441 0.31 -11.33 -5.28
C ALA A 441 0.55 -12.17 -4.00
N PHE A 442 1.43 -13.18 -4.09
CA PHE A 442 1.65 -14.15 -3.01
C PHE A 442 2.94 -13.92 -2.21
N TYR A 443 4.08 -13.67 -2.86
CA TYR A 443 5.39 -13.65 -2.20
C TYR A 443 5.52 -12.59 -1.10
N PRO A 444 4.96 -11.37 -1.21
CA PRO A 444 5.01 -10.43 -0.09
C PRO A 444 4.29 -10.95 1.15
N LEU A 445 3.22 -11.74 0.98
CA LEU A 445 2.48 -12.37 2.08
C LEU A 445 3.29 -13.55 2.64
N LEU A 446 3.84 -14.39 1.77
CA LEU A 446 4.66 -15.54 2.14
C LEU A 446 5.92 -15.11 2.90
N ILE A 447 6.64 -14.09 2.44
CA ILE A 447 7.85 -13.58 3.10
C ILE A 447 7.54 -13.18 4.55
N LYS A 448 6.45 -12.44 4.77
CA LYS A 448 6.01 -12.05 6.11
C LYS A 448 5.62 -13.25 6.97
N TYR A 449 4.90 -14.21 6.40
CA TYR A 449 4.52 -15.43 7.09
C TYR A 449 5.74 -16.26 7.53
N VAL A 450 6.73 -16.42 6.64
CA VAL A 450 7.97 -17.12 6.94
C VAL A 450 8.77 -16.37 8.01
N ASP A 451 8.89 -15.04 7.93
CA ASP A 451 9.61 -14.26 8.95
C ASP A 451 9.02 -14.45 10.36
N LEU A 452 7.69 -14.61 10.47
CA LEU A 452 7.00 -14.86 11.74
C LEU A 452 7.26 -16.27 12.28
N HIS A 453 7.17 -17.29 11.43
CA HIS A 453 7.10 -18.70 11.86
C HIS A 453 8.42 -19.47 11.71
N ARG A 454 9.42 -18.92 11.01
CA ARG A 454 10.72 -19.59 10.75
C ARG A 454 11.37 -20.12 12.03
N SER A 455 11.40 -19.32 13.09
CA SER A 455 11.99 -19.72 14.37
C SER A 455 11.27 -20.91 15.02
N HIS A 456 9.95 -21.03 14.79
CA HIS A 456 9.17 -22.17 15.25
C HIS A 456 9.48 -23.42 14.42
N TRP A 457 9.50 -23.33 13.08
CA TRP A 457 9.81 -24.46 12.21
C TRP A 457 11.24 -25.01 12.39
N LEU A 458 12.20 -24.15 12.72
CA LEU A 458 13.56 -24.59 13.04
C LEU A 458 13.65 -25.40 14.34
N LYS A 459 12.70 -25.21 15.28
CA LYS A 459 12.61 -25.98 16.52
C LYS A 459 11.73 -27.21 16.37
N ASN A 460 10.64 -27.08 15.61
CA ASN A 460 9.65 -28.10 15.34
C ASN A 460 9.53 -28.28 13.82
N PRO A 461 10.37 -29.14 13.21
CA PRO A 461 10.33 -29.37 11.77
C PRO A 461 8.98 -29.92 11.34
N THR A 462 8.38 -29.29 10.34
CA THR A 462 7.09 -29.69 9.76
C THR A 462 7.27 -30.04 8.28
N PRO A 463 6.71 -31.16 7.77
CA PRO A 463 6.87 -31.57 6.38
C PRO A 463 6.26 -30.56 5.40
N GLU A 464 5.23 -29.82 5.81
CA GLU A 464 4.63 -28.76 4.99
C GLU A 464 5.60 -27.60 4.72
N ALA A 465 6.48 -27.29 5.69
CA ALA A 465 7.49 -26.25 5.53
C ALA A 465 8.62 -26.67 4.60
N GLU A 466 8.95 -27.97 4.58
CA GLU A 466 9.89 -28.55 3.60
C GLU A 466 9.33 -28.45 2.19
N GLN A 467 8.08 -28.88 1.99
CA GLN A 467 7.41 -28.82 0.69
C GLN A 467 7.28 -27.38 0.18
N LEU A 468 6.98 -26.44 1.08
CA LEU A 468 6.93 -25.01 0.78
C LEU A 468 8.29 -24.50 0.30
N PHE A 469 9.38 -24.86 0.99
CA PHE A 469 10.74 -24.53 0.54
C PHE A 469 11.04 -25.13 -0.83
N ALA A 470 10.71 -26.40 -1.06
CA ALA A 470 10.94 -27.08 -2.34
C ALA A 470 10.22 -26.36 -3.50
N CYS A 471 8.95 -26.01 -3.33
CA CYS A 471 8.20 -25.25 -4.35
C CYS A 471 8.85 -23.91 -4.69
N VAL A 472 9.25 -23.13 -3.68
CA VAL A 472 9.91 -21.83 -3.89
C VAL A 472 11.30 -22.00 -4.51
N ALA A 473 12.04 -23.03 -4.13
CA ALA A 473 13.36 -23.33 -4.69
C ALA A 473 13.28 -23.73 -6.18
N GLU A 474 12.28 -24.52 -6.57
CA GLU A 474 12.02 -24.87 -7.97
C GLU A 474 11.65 -23.63 -8.81
N ILE A 475 10.73 -22.78 -8.33
CA ILE A 475 10.39 -21.51 -8.99
C ILE A 475 11.61 -20.61 -9.13
N PHE A 476 12.41 -20.50 -8.07
CA PHE A 476 13.66 -19.75 -8.12
C PHE A 476 14.62 -20.32 -9.17
N SER A 477 14.78 -21.64 -9.25
CA SER A 477 15.63 -22.27 -10.27
C SER A 477 15.17 -21.90 -11.68
N MET A 478 13.86 -21.98 -11.97
CA MET A 478 13.31 -21.58 -13.27
C MET A 478 13.58 -20.09 -13.56
N TRP A 479 13.37 -19.21 -12.58
CA TRP A 479 13.69 -17.79 -12.69
C TRP A 479 15.19 -17.52 -12.90
N ALA A 480 16.07 -18.29 -12.24
CA ALA A 480 17.51 -18.11 -12.33
C ALA A 480 18.05 -18.46 -13.72
N HIS A 481 17.45 -19.42 -14.42
CA HIS A 481 17.86 -19.86 -15.75
C HIS A 481 17.17 -19.08 -16.89
N SER A 482 15.93 -18.65 -16.70
CA SER A 482 15.15 -17.94 -17.73
C SER A 482 15.48 -16.44 -17.82
N LEU A 483 15.88 -15.99 -19.01
CA LEU A 483 16.07 -14.56 -19.29
C LEU A 483 14.74 -13.84 -19.50
N PHE A 484 13.74 -14.52 -20.06
CA PHE A 484 12.38 -13.99 -20.23
C PHE A 484 11.76 -13.68 -18.86
N PHE A 485 11.86 -14.63 -17.93
CA PHE A 485 11.31 -14.48 -16.59
C PHE A 485 11.94 -13.29 -15.84
N LYS A 486 13.27 -13.17 -15.84
CA LYS A 486 13.96 -12.04 -15.21
C LYS A 486 13.55 -10.71 -15.84
N ARG A 487 13.47 -10.64 -17.18
CA ARG A 487 13.09 -9.40 -17.88
C ARG A 487 11.66 -9.00 -17.54
N GLU A 488 10.74 -9.94 -17.53
CA GLU A 488 9.34 -9.66 -17.25
C GLU A 488 9.11 -9.25 -15.80
N GLU A 489 9.86 -9.81 -14.84
CA GLU A 489 9.86 -9.30 -13.47
C GLU A 489 10.30 -7.82 -13.41
N GLN A 490 11.37 -7.46 -14.11
CA GLN A 490 11.84 -6.07 -14.14
C GLN A 490 10.80 -5.14 -14.76
N ASN A 491 10.14 -5.58 -15.84
CA ASN A 491 9.06 -4.84 -16.49
C ASN A 491 7.90 -4.63 -15.52
N PHE A 492 7.47 -5.68 -14.82
CA PHE A 492 6.36 -5.63 -13.88
C PHE A 492 6.63 -4.66 -12.72
N VAL A 493 7.81 -4.73 -12.10
CA VAL A 493 8.22 -3.82 -11.02
C VAL A 493 8.28 -2.38 -11.50
N ALA A 494 8.85 -2.13 -12.68
CA ALA A 494 8.97 -0.79 -13.24
C ALA A 494 7.61 -0.20 -13.66
N HIS A 495 6.71 -1.02 -14.22
CA HIS A 495 5.40 -0.57 -14.69
C HIS A 495 4.46 -0.25 -13.52
N ASN A 496 4.51 -1.03 -12.44
CA ASN A 496 3.66 -0.83 -11.28
C ASN A 496 4.32 0.04 -10.18
N GLU A 497 5.50 0.61 -10.44
CA GLU A 497 6.26 1.45 -9.51
C GLU A 497 6.46 0.79 -8.12
N ILE A 498 6.73 -0.52 -8.11
CA ILE A 498 6.77 -1.30 -6.87
C ILE A 498 8.07 -1.06 -6.12
N ASP A 499 7.96 -0.66 -4.85
CA ASP A 499 9.07 -0.68 -3.91
C ASP A 499 9.15 -2.06 -3.22
N ASN A 500 10.03 -2.93 -3.72
CA ASN A 500 10.24 -4.26 -3.15
C ASN A 500 10.69 -4.20 -1.69
N MET A 501 11.39 -3.14 -1.25
CA MET A 501 11.78 -2.99 0.16
C MET A 501 10.59 -2.65 1.05
N ALA A 502 9.64 -1.85 0.56
CA ALA A 502 8.37 -1.61 1.27
C ALA A 502 7.56 -2.90 1.44
N LEU A 503 7.58 -3.80 0.45
CA LEU A 503 6.91 -5.10 0.53
C LEU A 503 7.60 -6.07 1.50
N ILE A 504 8.93 -6.09 1.55
CA ILE A 504 9.70 -7.02 2.40
C ILE A 504 9.80 -6.51 3.85
N MET A 505 10.07 -5.21 4.03
CA MET A 505 10.27 -4.56 5.33
C MET A 505 9.59 -3.18 5.39
N PRO A 506 8.26 -3.11 5.53
CA PRO A 506 7.54 -1.85 5.61
C PRO A 506 8.02 -0.93 6.74
N SER A 507 8.47 -1.49 7.88
CA SER A 507 9.00 -0.73 9.02
C SER A 507 10.41 -0.16 8.81
N GLN A 508 11.19 -0.66 7.83
CA GLN A 508 12.54 -0.16 7.50
C GLN A 508 12.57 0.72 6.26
N ALA A 509 11.65 0.55 5.30
CA ALA A 509 11.49 1.44 4.15
C ALA A 509 11.31 2.91 4.58
N ILE A 510 10.57 3.13 5.67
CA ILE A 510 10.39 4.45 6.31
C ILE A 510 11.70 5.01 6.86
N ARG A 511 12.59 4.17 7.43
CA ARG A 511 13.89 4.63 7.95
C ARG A 511 14.89 4.98 6.84
N LEU A 512 14.76 4.37 5.66
CA LEU A 512 15.58 4.68 4.49
C LEU A 512 15.13 5.96 3.76
N ALA A 513 13.88 6.39 3.95
CA ALA A 513 13.39 7.70 3.53
C ALA A 513 13.94 8.85 4.40
N VAL A 514 14.49 8.55 5.58
CA VAL A 514 15.26 9.49 6.40
C VAL A 514 16.75 9.39 6.02
N PRO A 515 17.34 10.39 5.35
CA PRO A 515 18.75 10.31 5.00
C PRO A 515 19.62 10.17 6.25
N LYS A 516 20.46 9.13 6.28
CA LYS A 516 21.54 8.98 7.29
C LYS A 516 22.37 10.26 7.31
N LYS A 517 22.51 10.86 8.49
CA LYS A 517 23.40 12.00 8.76
C LYS A 517 24.79 11.72 8.18
N MET A 518 25.20 12.45 7.14
CA MET A 518 26.60 12.55 6.76
C MET A 518 27.31 13.34 7.85
N HIS A 519 28.24 12.70 8.55
CA HIS A 519 29.23 13.40 9.34
C HIS A 519 30.04 14.32 8.41
N GLN A 520 29.94 15.62 8.70
CA GLN A 520 30.80 16.66 8.15
C GLN A 520 32.18 16.51 8.78
N SER A 521 33.17 16.08 7.99
CA SER A 521 34.57 16.39 8.26
C SER A 521 35.00 17.45 7.23
N SER A 522 35.29 18.63 7.75
CA SER A 522 35.73 19.83 7.05
C SER A 522 37.04 19.61 6.29
N GLN A 523 37.10 20.06 5.03
CA GLN A 523 38.30 20.69 4.48
C GLN A 523 37.97 21.52 3.23
N ASP A 524 38.38 22.79 3.31
CA ASP A 524 38.33 23.81 2.27
C ASP A 524 39.17 23.44 1.05
N THR A 525 38.65 23.68 -0.17
CA THR A 525 39.38 24.28 -1.31
C THR A 525 38.43 24.67 -2.46
N VAL A 526 38.29 26.00 -2.66
CA VAL A 526 38.17 26.84 -3.89
C VAL A 526 37.40 26.32 -5.14
N PRO A 527 36.53 27.15 -5.78
CA PRO A 527 35.57 26.72 -6.81
C PRO A 527 36.16 26.74 -8.24
N GLY A 528 35.90 25.67 -9.01
CA GLY A 528 36.35 25.50 -10.39
C GLY A 528 35.31 24.83 -11.31
N LYS A 529 34.51 25.67 -11.96
CA LYS A 529 33.81 25.53 -13.26
C LYS A 529 34.04 24.22 -14.05
N ARG A 530 33.05 23.30 -14.11
CA ARG A 530 32.87 22.33 -15.22
C ARG A 530 31.40 22.03 -15.52
N THR A 531 30.97 22.63 -16.65
CA THR A 531 30.16 22.08 -17.75
C THR A 531 28.94 21.21 -17.45
N SER A 532 27.79 21.72 -17.90
CA SER A 532 26.57 21.00 -18.20
C SER A 532 26.82 19.76 -19.07
N SER A 533 26.53 18.57 -18.54
CA SER A 533 26.12 17.43 -19.35
C SER A 533 24.90 16.80 -18.68
N GLY A 534 23.85 16.63 -19.48
CA GLY A 534 22.53 16.24 -19.01
C GLY A 534 22.55 14.88 -18.31
N LYS A 535 22.06 14.87 -17.05
CA LYS A 535 21.62 13.63 -16.40
C LYS A 535 20.39 13.12 -17.14
N LYS A 536 20.62 12.31 -18.18
CA LYS A 536 19.63 11.35 -18.65
C LYS A 536 19.16 10.57 -17.42
N LYS A 537 17.84 10.50 -17.28
CA LYS A 537 17.11 9.79 -16.24
C LYS A 537 17.48 8.30 -16.38
N ASP A 538 18.55 7.86 -15.73
CA ASP A 538 18.90 6.44 -15.70
C ASP A 538 17.74 5.69 -15.05
N LYS A 539 17.00 4.94 -15.87
CA LYS A 539 16.12 3.86 -15.41
C LYS A 539 17.01 2.96 -14.56
N LYS A 540 16.93 3.07 -13.24
CA LYS A 540 17.60 2.13 -12.33
C LYS A 540 17.11 0.74 -12.69
N ARG A 541 17.95 -0.04 -13.36
CA ARG A 541 17.73 -1.46 -13.62
C ARG A 541 17.52 -2.11 -12.25
N LEU A 542 16.49 -2.94 -12.09
CA LEU A 542 16.27 -3.67 -10.85
C LEU A 542 17.51 -4.53 -10.61
N GLU A 543 18.25 -4.22 -9.56
CA GLU A 543 19.38 -5.02 -9.15
C GLU A 543 18.89 -6.42 -8.76
N PRO A 544 19.54 -7.51 -9.19
CA PRO A 544 19.08 -8.87 -8.93
C PRO A 544 18.79 -9.17 -7.45
N HIS A 545 19.53 -8.58 -6.52
CA HIS A 545 19.31 -8.77 -5.07
C HIS A 545 17.98 -8.19 -4.55
N ASN A 546 17.31 -7.32 -5.34
CA ASN A 546 16.04 -6.70 -4.98
C ASN A 546 14.81 -7.48 -5.46
N SER A 547 14.97 -8.57 -6.23
CA SER A 547 13.85 -9.41 -6.66
C SER A 547 13.12 -10.04 -5.47
N LEU A 548 11.83 -10.34 -5.62
CA LEU A 548 11.08 -11.07 -4.60
C LEU A 548 11.38 -12.57 -4.61
N ASN A 549 11.75 -13.15 -5.76
CA ASN A 549 12.21 -14.55 -5.86
C ASN A 549 13.44 -14.75 -4.97
N VAL A 550 14.47 -13.96 -5.31
CA VAL A 550 15.20 -13.11 -4.36
C VAL A 550 15.07 -13.38 -2.86
N ALA A 551 14.35 -12.44 -2.26
CA ALA A 551 14.05 -12.38 -0.85
C ALA A 551 13.37 -13.67 -0.35
N CYS A 552 12.32 -14.15 -1.02
CA CYS A 552 11.52 -15.27 -0.55
C CYS A 552 12.37 -16.52 -0.27
N LEU A 553 13.21 -16.93 -1.23
CA LEU A 553 14.10 -18.06 -1.03
C LEU A 553 15.05 -17.84 0.14
N LYS A 554 15.70 -16.67 0.25
CA LYS A 554 16.66 -16.40 1.36
C LYS A 554 16.04 -16.60 2.74
N ARG A 555 14.75 -16.26 2.91
CA ARG A 555 14.06 -16.41 4.20
C ARG A 555 13.76 -17.87 4.51
N LEU A 556 13.51 -18.68 3.48
CA LEU A 556 13.23 -20.12 3.61
C LEU A 556 14.50 -21.00 3.65
N VAL A 557 15.66 -20.52 3.16
CA VAL A 557 16.92 -21.30 3.18
C VAL A 557 17.26 -21.92 4.54
N PRO A 558 17.16 -21.21 5.68
CA PRO A 558 17.42 -21.83 6.98
C PRO A 558 16.51 -23.02 7.27
N VAL A 559 15.25 -22.95 6.85
CA VAL A 559 14.26 -24.02 6.97
C VAL A 559 14.68 -25.19 6.09
N GLY A 560 15.00 -24.94 4.82
CA GLY A 560 15.54 -25.95 3.90
C GLY A 560 16.81 -26.65 4.43
N LEU A 561 17.75 -25.88 4.99
CA LEU A 561 18.99 -26.42 5.57
C LEU A 561 18.75 -27.31 6.79
N SER A 562 17.73 -27.01 7.59
CA SER A 562 17.42 -27.78 8.81
C SER A 562 17.01 -29.23 8.54
N PHE A 563 16.58 -29.56 7.32
CA PHE A 563 16.22 -30.91 6.92
C PHE A 563 17.40 -31.77 6.43
N PHE A 564 18.57 -31.17 6.22
CA PHE A 564 19.77 -31.93 5.87
C PHE A 564 20.36 -32.60 7.10
N SER A 565 20.92 -33.80 6.90
CA SER A 565 21.65 -34.49 7.96
C SER A 565 22.87 -33.68 8.40
N GLY A 566 23.33 -33.84 9.66
CA GLY A 566 24.46 -33.08 10.20
C GLY A 566 25.73 -33.15 9.35
N ARG A 567 25.96 -34.30 8.67
CA ARG A 567 27.08 -34.50 7.74
C ARG A 567 26.95 -33.66 6.46
N GLU A 568 25.75 -33.54 5.90
CA GLU A 568 25.49 -32.72 4.72
C GLU A 568 25.60 -31.22 5.04
N GLN A 569 25.14 -30.80 6.23
CA GLN A 569 25.31 -29.44 6.71
C GLN A 569 26.79 -29.07 6.90
N GLU A 570 27.59 -29.99 7.44
CA GLU A 570 29.03 -29.80 7.61
C GLU A 570 29.76 -29.69 6.26
N LEU A 571 29.42 -30.55 5.30
CA LEU A 571 29.95 -30.48 3.93
C LEU A 571 29.60 -29.16 3.25
N LEU A 572 28.36 -28.67 3.41
CA LEU A 572 27.93 -27.37 2.90
C LEU A 572 28.69 -26.21 3.54
N GLN A 573 28.92 -26.28 4.85
CA GLN A 573 29.69 -25.28 5.58
C GLN A 573 31.16 -25.25 5.14
N GLN A 574 31.76 -26.42 4.93
CA GLN A 574 33.13 -26.56 4.42
C GLN A 574 33.26 -26.05 2.98
N ALA A 575 32.29 -26.35 2.12
CA ALA A 575 32.24 -25.81 0.75
C ALA A 575 32.14 -24.28 0.76
N LYS A 576 31.24 -23.72 1.58
CA LYS A 576 31.14 -22.27 1.85
C LYS A 576 32.50 -21.67 2.20
N GLN A 577 33.22 -22.26 3.16
CA GLN A 577 34.48 -21.72 3.66
C GLN A 577 35.58 -21.75 2.58
N ARG A 578 35.71 -22.85 1.83
CA ARG A 578 36.69 -22.97 0.74
C ARG A 578 36.45 -21.98 -0.38
N LEU A 579 35.19 -21.69 -0.70
CA LEU A 579 34.85 -20.72 -1.74
C LEU A 579 35.07 -19.28 -1.32
N LEU A 580 34.78 -18.95 -0.06
CA LEU A 580 35.13 -17.64 0.48
C LEU A 580 36.65 -17.40 0.40
N GLN A 581 37.45 -18.44 0.67
CA GLN A 581 38.91 -18.39 0.53
C GLN A 581 39.37 -18.20 -0.93
N VAL A 582 38.76 -18.90 -1.89
CA VAL A 582 39.08 -18.75 -3.33
C VAL A 582 38.70 -17.36 -3.85
N CYS A 583 37.56 -16.82 -3.42
CA CYS A 583 37.11 -15.47 -3.79
C CYS A 583 38.01 -14.36 -3.24
N SER A 584 38.61 -14.54 -2.05
CA SER A 584 39.56 -13.57 -1.49
C SER A 584 40.90 -13.51 -2.24
N CYS A 585 41.24 -14.51 -3.07
CA CYS A 585 42.49 -14.55 -3.83
C CYS A 585 42.43 -13.81 -5.17
N PHE A 586 41.25 -13.48 -5.71
CA PHE A 586 41.08 -12.77 -6.97
C PHE A 586 40.65 -11.30 -6.73
N PHE A 587 41.60 -10.37 -6.80
CA PHE A 587 41.37 -8.92 -6.72
C PHE A 587 40.76 -8.37 -8.02
N PHE A 588 39.43 -8.21 -8.09
CA PHE A 588 38.76 -7.36 -9.09
C PHE A 588 37.77 -6.39 -8.41
N PRO A 589 38.09 -5.08 -8.30
CA PRO A 589 37.35 -4.14 -7.42
C PRO A 589 35.98 -3.69 -7.92
N SER A 590 35.61 -3.91 -9.18
CA SER A 590 34.33 -3.43 -9.76
C SER A 590 33.19 -4.45 -9.73
N ALA A 591 33.49 -5.72 -9.41
CA ALA A 591 32.52 -6.80 -9.25
C ALA A 591 32.08 -7.01 -7.78
N PHE A 592 32.68 -6.27 -6.83
CA PHE A 592 32.54 -6.54 -5.40
C PHE A 592 31.17 -6.14 -4.82
N SER A 593 30.40 -5.28 -5.47
CA SER A 593 29.03 -4.96 -5.06
C SER A 593 27.98 -5.96 -5.56
N TYR A 594 28.38 -6.91 -6.42
CA TYR A 594 27.52 -7.97 -6.97
C TYR A 594 27.57 -9.27 -6.15
N PHE A 595 28.46 -9.36 -5.16
CA PHE A 595 28.88 -10.64 -4.55
C PHE A 595 28.50 -10.82 -3.08
N ASN A 596 27.49 -10.10 -2.57
CA ASN A 596 27.04 -10.27 -1.18
C ASN A 596 25.88 -11.26 -1.01
N ASP A 597 25.47 -11.92 -2.11
CA ASP A 597 24.36 -12.87 -2.14
C ASP A 597 24.76 -14.11 -2.95
N TRP A 598 25.43 -15.05 -2.29
CA TRP A 598 25.00 -16.45 -1.97
C TRP A 598 23.96 -17.21 -2.83
N TYR A 599 23.34 -16.59 -3.83
CA TYR A 599 22.17 -17.04 -4.57
C TYR A 599 22.39 -18.28 -5.45
N THR A 600 23.65 -18.65 -5.68
CA THR A 600 24.03 -19.62 -6.71
C THR A 600 24.60 -20.91 -6.13
N PHE A 601 25.02 -20.94 -4.85
CA PHE A 601 25.87 -22.05 -4.39
C PHE A 601 25.11 -23.34 -4.01
N LEU A 602 23.81 -23.25 -3.67
CA LEU A 602 23.02 -24.41 -3.22
C LEU A 602 21.90 -24.83 -4.17
N VAL A 603 21.58 -24.03 -5.18
CA VAL A 603 20.89 -24.56 -6.38
C VAL A 603 21.78 -25.61 -7.07
N TYR A 604 23.11 -25.52 -6.90
CA TYR A 604 24.11 -26.29 -7.63
C TYR A 604 24.45 -27.68 -7.07
N PHE A 605 24.23 -28.00 -5.79
CA PHE A 605 24.67 -29.30 -5.23
C PHE A 605 23.58 -30.38 -5.12
N ARG A 606 22.29 -30.06 -5.32
CA ARG A 606 21.18 -31.02 -5.17
C ARG A 606 20.16 -31.05 -6.32
N LEU A 607 20.45 -30.43 -7.46
CA LEU A 607 19.87 -30.91 -8.72
C LEU A 607 20.60 -32.17 -9.22
N ASP A 608 21.87 -32.37 -8.85
CA ASP A 608 22.66 -33.54 -9.26
C ASP A 608 22.22 -34.86 -8.60
N THR A 609 21.57 -34.82 -7.43
CA THR A 609 21.17 -36.06 -6.71
C THR A 609 19.73 -36.51 -6.99
N LEU A 610 18.86 -35.64 -7.55
CA LEU A 610 17.42 -35.90 -7.64
C LEU A 610 16.90 -36.28 -9.04
N TYR A 611 17.69 -36.15 -10.12
CA TYR A 611 17.31 -36.60 -11.47
C TYR A 611 18.17 -37.72 -12.07
N GLY A 612 18.95 -38.42 -11.23
CA GLY A 612 19.49 -39.74 -11.55
C GLY A 612 20.46 -39.78 -12.74
N PHE A 613 21.73 -39.52 -12.49
CA PHE A 613 22.81 -40.07 -13.31
C PHE A 613 23.91 -40.63 -12.41
N LYS A 614 24.07 -41.96 -12.48
CA LYS A 614 25.30 -42.66 -12.11
C LYS A 614 26.43 -42.08 -12.95
N TYR A 615 27.52 -41.63 -12.34
CA TYR A 615 28.82 -41.80 -13.00
C TYR A 615 29.89 -42.25 -12.01
N TYR A 616 30.49 -43.36 -12.44
CA TYR A 616 31.78 -43.90 -12.06
C TYR A 616 32.89 -42.85 -12.24
N TYR A 617 33.83 -42.88 -11.28
CA TYR A 617 35.19 -42.33 -11.27
C TYR A 617 35.38 -40.82 -11.39
#